data_AF-A0A960MH91-F1
#
_entry.id   AF-A0A960MH91-F1
#
_cell.length_a   1.000
_cell.length_b   1.000
_cell.length_c   1.000
_cell.angle_alpha   90.00
_cell.angle_beta   90.00
_cell.angle_gamma   90.00
#
_symmetry.space_group_name_H-M   'P 1'
#
loop_
_entity.id
_entity.type
_entity.pdbx_description
1 polymer ?
#
loop_
_entity_poly.entity_id
_entity_poly.type
_entity_poly.pdbx_seq_one_letter_code
_entity_poly.pdbx_strand_id
1 'polypeptide(L)' 'VAAGRIDLLVDAPTLEARRAAWRAPPPHPGSDRGYLKLYLDEVLQAEDGCDFDFLRRRPRGPSEG' A
#
# COMPACT_ATOMS: atom_id res chain seq x y z
N VAL A 1 11.07 -6.66 -22.82
CA VAL A 1 9.68 -6.13 -22.75
C VAL A 1 9.72 -4.68 -23.21
N ALA A 2 8.98 -4.31 -24.26
CA ALA A 2 9.23 -3.08 -25.02
C ALA A 2 8.67 -1.79 -24.41
N ALA A 3 7.68 -1.85 -23.49
CA ALA A 3 7.05 -0.66 -22.90
C ALA A 3 6.82 -0.72 -21.38
N GLY A 4 7.07 -1.86 -20.71
CA GLY A 4 6.93 -1.98 -19.26
C GLY A 4 5.52 -1.69 -18.70
N ARG A 5 4.47 -1.87 -19.51
CA ARG A 5 3.09 -1.53 -19.18
C ARG A 5 2.28 -2.74 -18.74
N ILE A 6 1.41 -2.54 -17.75
CA ILE A 6 0.39 -3.50 -17.31
C ILE A 6 -0.94 -2.72 -17.26
N ASP A 7 -1.93 -3.12 -18.06
CA ASP A 7 -3.26 -2.51 -18.08
C ASP A 7 -4.32 -3.51 -17.61
N LEU A 8 -5.30 -3.04 -16.83
CA LEU A 8 -6.48 -3.83 -16.48
C LEU A 8 -7.61 -3.49 -17.47
N LEU A 9 -7.98 -4.45 -18.32
CA LEU A 9 -8.93 -4.25 -19.44
C LEU A 9 -10.39 -4.23 -18.99
N VAL A 10 -10.78 -3.20 -18.25
CA VAL A 10 -12.16 -2.92 -17.83
C VAL A 10 -12.49 -1.44 -18.08
N ASP A 11 -13.77 -1.12 -18.24
CA ASP A 11 -14.19 0.26 -18.39
C ASP A 11 -14.10 1.05 -17.06
N ALA A 12 -14.07 2.39 -17.18
CA ALA A 12 -13.99 3.28 -16.03
C ALA A 12 -15.20 3.15 -15.08
N PRO A 13 -16.47 3.06 -15.54
CA PRO A 13 -17.62 2.84 -14.65
C PRO A 13 -17.48 1.58 -13.78
N THR A 14 -16.94 0.50 -14.32
CA THR A 14 -16.69 -0.75 -13.58
C THR A 14 -15.62 -0.56 -12.51
N LEU A 15 -14.54 0.16 -12.82
CA LEU A 15 -13.51 0.47 -11.82
C LEU A 15 -14.08 1.31 -10.68
N GLU A 16 -14.85 2.35 -10.99
CA GLU A 16 -15.46 3.21 -9.98
C GLU A 16 -16.44 2.44 -9.09
N ALA A 17 -17.29 1.59 -9.69
CA ALA A 17 -18.21 0.73 -8.93
C ALA A 17 -17.45 -0.23 -7.99
N ARG A 18 -16.34 -0.83 -8.46
CA ARG A 18 -15.52 -1.73 -7.63
C ARG A 18 -14.78 -0.99 -6.52
N ARG A 19 -14.26 0.22 -6.78
CA ARG A 19 -13.64 1.07 -5.76
C ARG A 19 -14.64 1.49 -4.70
N ALA A 20 -15.85 1.90 -5.09
CA ALA A 20 -16.92 2.28 -4.17
C ALA A 20 -17.41 1.10 -3.31
N ALA A 21 -17.40 -0.12 -3.86
CA ALA A 21 -17.79 -1.33 -3.14
C ALA A 21 -16.65 -1.93 -2.29
N TRP A 22 -15.41 -1.45 -2.43
CA TRP A 22 -14.26 -2.02 -1.75
C TRP A 22 -14.31 -1.76 -0.24
N ARG A 23 -14.00 -2.79 0.54
CA ARG A 23 -13.83 -2.71 1.99
C ARG A 23 -12.45 -3.26 2.34
N ALA A 24 -11.70 -2.50 3.13
CA ALA A 24 -10.42 -2.95 3.64
C ALA A 24 -10.60 -4.26 4.45
N PRO A 25 -9.69 -5.24 4.30
CA PRO A 25 -9.72 -6.44 5.13
C PRO A 25 -9.50 -6.08 6.61
N PRO A 26 -9.95 -6.92 7.55
CA PRO A 26 -9.65 -6.73 8.96
C PRO A 26 -8.13 -6.76 9.21
N PRO A 27 -7.64 -6.16 10.32
CA PRO A 27 -6.25 -6.24 10.71
C PRO A 27 -5.77 -7.69 10.82
N HIS A 28 -4.50 -7.93 10.52
CA HIS A 28 -3.92 -9.26 10.61
C HIS A 28 -3.99 -9.79 12.04
N PRO A 29 -4.40 -11.05 12.28
CA PRO A 29 -4.40 -11.62 13.63
C PRO A 29 -3.01 -11.51 14.29
N GLY A 30 -2.97 -11.03 15.54
CA GLY A 30 -1.72 -10.83 16.28
C GLY A 30 -0.93 -9.57 15.89
N SER A 31 -1.48 -8.67 15.08
CA SER A 31 -0.89 -7.35 14.78
C SER A 31 -1.34 -6.25 15.75
N ASP A 32 -1.84 -6.62 16.93
CA ASP A 32 -2.24 -5.69 17.98
C ASP A 32 -1.03 -5.09 18.72
N ARG A 33 0.13 -5.76 18.68
CA ARG A 33 1.38 -5.30 19.30
C ARG A 33 2.63 -5.95 18.70
N GLY A 34 3.80 -5.51 19.18
CA GLY A 34 5.09 -6.13 18.86
C GLY A 34 5.58 -5.85 17.44
N TYR A 35 6.53 -6.66 16.97
CA TYR A 35 7.20 -6.45 15.68
C TYR A 35 6.23 -6.52 14.49
N LEU A 36 5.23 -7.40 14.53
CA LEU A 36 4.26 -7.51 13.43
C LEU A 36 3.43 -6.23 13.27
N LYS A 37 3.02 -5.61 14.38
CA LYS A 37 2.37 -4.30 14.36
C LYS A 37 3.29 -3.24 13.76
N LEU A 38 4.53 -3.15 14.26
CA LEU A 38 5.54 -2.21 13.76
C LEU A 38 5.77 -2.35 12.25
N TYR A 39 5.89 -3.59 11.77
CA TYR A 39 6.07 -3.90 10.36
C TYR A 39 4.90 -3.43 9.50
N LEU A 40 3.66 -3.76 9.89
CA LEU A 40 2.48 -3.39 9.10
C LEU A 40 2.21 -1.89 9.10
N ASP A 41 2.57 -1.18 10.17
CA ASP A 41 2.34 0.26 10.30
C ASP A 41 3.42 1.10 9.60
N GLU A 42 4.68 0.66 9.62
CA GLU A 42 5.83 1.53 9.29
C GLU A 42 6.61 1.11 8.03
N VAL A 43 6.36 -0.06 7.45
CA VAL A 43 7.07 -0.50 6.23
C VAL A 43 6.57 0.24 4.99
N LEU A 44 7.52 0.68 4.16
CA LEU A 44 7.23 1.38 2.92
C LEU A 44 6.87 0.42 1.79
N GLN A 45 6.21 0.96 0.77
CA GLN A 45 5.87 0.20 -0.44
C GLN A 45 7.11 -0.10 -1.28
N ALA A 46 6.96 -0.99 -2.27
CA ALA A 46 8.09 -1.52 -3.04
C ALA A 46 8.80 -0.46 -3.88
N GLU A 47 8.06 0.51 -4.41
CA GLU A 47 8.61 1.68 -5.10
C GLU A 47 9.51 2.54 -4.21
N ASP A 48 9.33 2.45 -2.89
CA ASP A 48 10.07 3.19 -1.87
C ASP A 48 11.15 2.34 -1.16
N GLY A 49 11.31 1.06 -1.55
CA GLY A 49 12.42 0.21 -1.11
C GLY A 49 12.11 -0.81 -0.02
N CYS A 50 10.86 -1.00 0.39
CA CYS A 50 10.44 -2.01 1.39
C CYS A 50 11.15 -1.93 2.76
N ASP A 51 11.60 -0.73 3.16
CA ASP A 51 12.23 -0.49 4.47
C ASP A 51 11.28 0.28 5.39
N PHE A 52 11.63 0.37 6.67
CA PHE A 52 10.91 1.17 7.65
C PHE A 52 11.09 2.67 7.39
N ASP A 53 10.01 3.44 7.42
CA ASP A 53 10.09 4.90 7.19
C ASP A 53 11.00 5.59 8.23
N PHE A 54 10.93 5.17 9.50
CA PHE A 54 11.74 5.73 10.58
C PHE A 54 13.25 5.41 10.47
N LEU A 55 13.65 4.48 9.60
CA LEU A 55 15.07 4.20 9.33
C LEU A 55 15.63 5.08 8.20
N ARG A 56 14.79 5.82 7.46
CA ARG A 56 15.26 6.70 6.39
C ARG A 56 15.99 7.91 6.96
N ARG A 57 17.12 8.25 6.35
CA ARG A 57 17.86 9.51 6.62
C ARG A 57 16.97 10.75 6.48
N ARG A 58 15.95 10.68 5.63
CA ARG A 58 14.91 11.70 5.48
C ARG A 58 13.54 11.00 5.50
N PRO A 59 12.69 11.28 6.49
CA PRO A 59 11.35 10.70 6.55
C PRO A 59 10.52 11.12 5.34
N ARG A 60 9.58 10.25 4.94
CA ARG A 60 8.64 10.58 3.87
C ARG A 60 7.80 11.81 4.27
N GLY A 61 7.54 12.70 3.30
CA GLY A 61 6.50 13.72 3.50
C GLY A 61 5.13 13.05 3.70
N PRO A 62 4.11 13.76 4.20
CA PRO A 62 2.77 13.19 4.27
C PRO A 62 2.35 12.69 2.88
N SER A 63 1.81 11.48 2.80
CA SER A 63 1.14 11.02 1.58
C SER A 63 -0.02 11.96 1.30
N GLU A 64 -0.01 12.60 0.13
CA GLU A 64 -1.24 13.15 -0.43
C GLU A 64 -2.17 11.96 -0.70
N GLY A 65 -3.29 11.93 0.00
CA GLY A 65 -4.32 10.89 -0.10
C GLY A 65 -5.22 11.10 -1.31
#